data_AF-A0A7Y3VXW9-F1
#
_entry.id   AF-A0A7Y3VXW9-F1
#
_cell.length_a   1.000
_cell.length_b   1.000
_cell.length_c   1.000
_cell.angle_alpha   90.00
_cell.angle_beta   90.00
_cell.angle_gamma   90.00
#
_symmetry.space_group_name_H-M   'P 1'
#
loop_
_entity.id
_entity.type
_entity.pdbx_description
1 polymer ?
#
loop_
_entity_poly.entity_id
_entity_poly.type
_entity_poly.pdbx_seq_one_letter_code
_entity_poly.pdbx_strand_id
1 'polypeptide(L)'
;MNLDKFKSIFTVLVLGIIGFIVHKILFHFLVPKAYEAGFIYSIELLYLFFFFFSAMLILALDKVKEKSINSVGYTFLLLTTLKMGIAFVFLKPILAGNLPKTPTEKMSFFIIFIYFLAIETFVTIRILNNKQ
;
A
#
# COMPACT_ATOMS: atom_id res chain seq x y z
N MET A 1 19.09 19.62 -1.11
CA MET A 1 18.25 18.41 -0.96
C MET A 1 16.80 18.81 -1.23
N ASN A 2 16.12 18.18 -2.20
CA ASN A 2 14.79 18.61 -2.62
C ASN A 2 13.76 18.26 -1.53
N LEU A 3 13.36 19.24 -0.71
CA LEU A 3 12.51 19.08 0.48
C LEU A 3 11.15 18.45 0.14
N ASP A 4 10.66 18.65 -1.08
CA ASP A 4 9.41 18.07 -1.55
C ASP A 4 9.46 16.55 -1.67
N LYS A 5 10.57 15.99 -2.16
CA LYS A 5 10.77 14.53 -2.26
C LYS A 5 10.72 13.87 -0.88
N PHE A 6 11.43 14.48 0.07
CA PHE A 6 11.45 14.01 1.45
C PHE A 6 10.04 14.09 2.06
N LYS A 7 9.27 15.14 1.74
CA LYS A 7 7.90 15.31 2.23
C LYS A 7 6.94 14.26 1.67
N SER A 8 7.06 13.86 0.40
CA SER A 8 6.21 12.82 -0.21
C SER A 8 6.44 11.45 0.43
N ILE A 9 7.69 11.02 0.54
CA ILE A 9 8.07 9.74 1.16
C ILE A 9 7.72 9.74 2.65
N PHE A 10 7.99 10.84 3.35
CA PHE A 10 7.64 10.98 4.76
C PHE A 10 6.13 10.88 4.99
N THR A 11 5.31 11.40 4.07
CA THR A 11 3.84 11.24 4.14
C THR A 11 3.44 9.77 4.04
N VAL A 12 4.01 9.02 3.10
CA VAL A 12 3.77 7.57 2.99
C VAL A 12 4.23 6.82 4.24
N LEU A 13 5.40 7.19 4.78
CA LEU A 13 5.96 6.61 6.00
C LEU A 13 5.02 6.78 7.19
N VAL A 14 4.62 8.02 7.47
CA VAL A 14 3.77 8.34 8.62
C VAL A 14 2.39 7.69 8.46
N LEU A 15 1.75 7.83 7.30
CA LEU A 15 0.43 7.25 7.06
C LEU A 15 0.49 5.71 7.09
N GLY A 16 1.53 5.10 6.50
CA GLY A 16 1.73 3.65 6.56
C GLY A 16 1.84 3.13 8.00
N ILE A 17 2.61 3.80 8.86
CA ILE A 17 2.75 3.44 10.27
C ILE A 17 1.43 3.63 11.02
N ILE A 18 0.74 4.75 10.82
CA ILE A 18 -0.57 5.01 11.44
C ILE A 18 -1.57 3.92 11.05
N GLY A 19 -1.66 3.61 9.75
CA GLY A 19 -2.52 2.55 9.25
C GLY A 19 -2.21 1.19 9.86
N PHE A 20 -0.92 0.85 9.99
CA PHE A 20 -0.49 -0.40 10.62
C PHE A 20 -0.91 -0.47 12.08
N ILE A 21 -0.65 0.58 12.86
CA ILE A 21 -1.01 0.63 14.29
C ILE A 21 -2.53 0.53 14.46
N VAL A 22 -3.29 1.31 13.70
CA VAL A 22 -4.77 1.29 13.76
C VAL A 22 -5.30 -0.09 13.39
N HIS A 23 -4.82 -0.69 12.30
CA HIS A 23 -5.27 -2.02 11.89
C HIS A 23 -4.90 -3.06 12.94
N LYS A 24 -3.68 -3.04 13.49
CA LYS A 24 -3.26 -3.98 14.53
C LYS A 24 -4.09 -3.86 15.81
N ILE A 25 -4.42 -2.64 16.24
CA ILE A 25 -5.30 -2.40 17.39
C ILE A 25 -6.69 -2.95 17.11
N LEU A 26 -7.29 -2.58 15.97
CA LEU A 26 -8.62 -3.06 15.58
C LEU A 26 -8.66 -4.59 15.49
N PHE A 27 -7.64 -5.22 14.90
CA PHE A 27 -7.55 -6.67 14.82
C PHE A 27 -7.47 -7.32 16.19
N HIS A 28 -6.69 -6.75 17.11
CA HIS A 28 -6.56 -7.27 18.48
C HIS A 28 -7.89 -7.26 19.26
N PHE A 29 -8.74 -6.25 19.04
CA PHE A 29 -10.02 -6.13 19.74
C PHE A 29 -11.19 -6.85 19.03
N LEU A 30 -11.19 -6.89 17.69
CA LEU A 30 -12.32 -7.37 16.90
C LEU A 30 -12.16 -8.81 16.40
N VAL A 31 -10.92 -9.30 16.29
CA VAL A 31 -10.63 -10.61 15.70
C VAL A 31 -10.04 -11.56 16.75
N PRO A 32 -10.63 -12.75 16.97
CA PRO A 32 -10.07 -13.71 17.92
C PRO A 32 -8.68 -14.16 17.47
N LYS A 33 -7.72 -14.21 18.41
CA LYS A 33 -6.32 -14.62 18.14
C LYS A 33 -6.18 -15.98 17.45
N ALA A 34 -7.15 -16.86 17.63
CA ALA A 34 -7.19 -18.15 16.96
C ALA A 34 -7.22 -18.03 15.42
N TYR A 35 -7.67 -16.91 14.86
CA TYR A 35 -7.70 -16.68 13.42
C TYR A 35 -6.29 -16.45 12.84
N GLU A 36 -5.43 -15.72 13.55
CA GLU A 36 -4.07 -15.36 13.09
C GLU A 36 -3.14 -16.59 12.95
N ALA A 37 -3.32 -17.61 13.78
CA ALA A 37 -2.46 -18.80 13.81
C ALA A 37 -2.51 -19.67 12.53
N GLY A 38 -3.44 -19.38 11.62
CA GLY A 38 -3.62 -20.13 10.37
C GLY A 38 -3.54 -19.27 9.10
N PHE A 39 -3.07 -18.01 9.20
CA PHE A 39 -2.91 -17.15 8.03
C PHE A 39 -1.73 -17.59 7.17
N ILE A 40 -1.90 -17.51 5.86
CA ILE A 40 -0.84 -17.77 4.89
C ILE A 40 0.17 -16.61 4.94
N TYR A 41 -0.31 -15.38 5.09
CA TYR A 41 0.53 -14.21 5.29
C TYR A 41 0.13 -13.45 6.55
N SER A 42 1.13 -13.09 7.35
CA SER A 42 0.90 -12.23 8.50
C SER A 42 0.55 -10.81 8.06
N ILE A 43 -0.18 -10.09 8.91
CA ILE A 43 -0.56 -8.69 8.66
C ILE A 43 0.70 -7.82 8.52
N GLU A 44 1.74 -8.10 9.31
CA GLU A 44 3.04 -7.42 9.23
C GLU A 44 3.66 -7.56 7.84
N LEU A 45 3.64 -8.77 7.27
CA LEU A 45 4.21 -9.03 5.95
C LEU A 45 3.43 -8.28 4.86
N LEU A 46 2.10 -8.28 4.94
CA LEU A 46 1.25 -7.54 3.99
C LEU A 46 1.52 -6.04 4.05
N TYR A 47 1.61 -5.46 5.25
CA TYR A 47 1.95 -4.05 5.40
C TYR A 47 3.33 -3.73 4.85
N LEU A 48 4.35 -4.55 5.17
CA LEU A 48 5.71 -4.34 4.68
C LEU A 48 5.77 -4.41 3.14
N PHE A 49 5.08 -5.40 2.56
CA PHE A 49 4.98 -5.56 1.11
C PHE A 49 4.36 -4.31 0.46
N PHE A 50 3.15 -3.90 0.89
CA PHE A 50 2.48 -2.75 0.28
C PHE A 50 3.21 -1.44 0.55
N PHE A 51 3.81 -1.30 1.73
CA PHE A 51 4.62 -0.14 2.07
C PHE A 51 5.83 -0.02 1.16
N PHE A 52 6.58 -1.10 0.96
CA PHE A 52 7.75 -1.14 0.09
C PHE A 52 7.39 -0.74 -1.35
N PHE A 53 6.32 -1.33 -1.91
CA PHE A 53 5.85 -0.96 -3.26
C PHE A 53 5.40 0.49 -3.35
N SER A 54 4.72 1.01 -2.32
CA SER A 54 4.27 2.40 -2.31
C SER A 54 5.44 3.39 -2.21
N ALA A 55 6.46 3.06 -1.42
CA ALA A 55 7.67 3.86 -1.33
C ALA A 55 8.43 3.88 -2.67
N MET A 56 8.59 2.72 -3.32
CA MET A 56 9.18 2.63 -4.67
C MET A 56 8.39 3.43 -5.70
N LEU A 57 7.05 3.34 -5.65
CA LEU A 57 6.17 4.06 -6.55
C LEU A 57 6.38 5.57 -6.42
N ILE A 58 6.30 6.11 -5.21
CA ILE A 58 6.47 7.55 -4.97
C ILE A 58 7.88 8.03 -5.36
N LEU A 59 8.92 7.25 -5.06
CA LEU A 59 10.28 7.54 -5.50
C LEU A 59 10.40 7.64 -7.03
N ALA A 60 9.74 6.74 -7.74
CA ALA A 60 9.69 6.77 -9.20
C ALA A 60 8.95 8.02 -9.70
N LEU A 61 7.81 8.38 -9.09
CA LEU A 61 7.07 9.60 -9.45
C LEU A 61 7.90 10.86 -9.23
N ASP A 62 8.60 10.97 -8.10
CA ASP A 62 9.47 12.11 -7.82
C ASP A 62 10.59 12.25 -8.85
N LYS A 63 11.12 11.13 -9.37
CA LYS A 63 12.12 11.12 -10.44
C LYS A 63 11.53 11.50 -11.81
N VAL A 64 10.30 11.06 -12.11
CA VAL A 64 9.62 11.45 -13.35
C VAL A 64 9.21 12.91 -13.33
N LYS A 65 8.78 13.43 -12.18
CA LYS A 65 8.44 14.84 -11.98
C LYS A 65 9.58 15.78 -12.41
N GLU A 66 10.82 15.42 -12.11
CA GLU A 66 12.01 16.21 -12.50
C GLU A 66 12.20 16.31 -14.02
N LYS A 67 11.65 15.38 -14.79
CA LYS A 67 11.70 15.41 -16.27
C LYS A 67 10.46 16.04 -16.88
N SER A 68 9.28 15.66 -16.40
CA SER A 68 7.99 16.12 -16.93
C SER A 68 6.87 15.87 -15.95
N ILE A 69 6.21 16.95 -15.49
CA ILE A 69 5.02 16.85 -14.64
C ILE A 69 3.86 16.13 -15.35
N ASN A 70 3.74 16.30 -16.66
CA ASN A 70 2.68 15.68 -17.47
C ASN A 70 2.79 14.15 -17.48
N SER A 71 4.00 13.61 -17.32
CA SER A 71 4.26 12.16 -17.33
C SER A 71 4.04 11.49 -15.96
N VAL A 72 3.87 12.26 -14.89
CA VAL A 72 3.69 11.73 -13.52
C VAL A 72 2.39 10.93 -13.42
N GLY A 73 1.27 11.44 -13.93
CA GLY A 73 -0.02 10.75 -13.90
C GLY A 73 0.01 9.43 -14.68
N TYR A 74 0.57 9.43 -15.89
CA TYR A 74 0.73 8.20 -16.68
C TYR A 74 1.63 7.17 -15.99
N THR A 75 2.72 7.63 -15.37
CA THR A 75 3.63 6.76 -14.63
C THR A 75 2.95 6.16 -13.40
N PHE A 76 2.16 6.96 -12.66
CA PHE A 76 1.37 6.47 -11.53
C PHE A 76 0.42 5.35 -11.96
N LEU A 77 -0.33 5.55 -13.05
CA LEU A 77 -1.27 4.54 -13.57
C LEU A 77 -0.54 3.25 -13.98
N LEU A 78 0.60 3.37 -14.67
CA LEU A 78 1.40 2.22 -15.10
C LEU A 78 1.95 1.43 -13.91
N LEU A 79 2.57 2.12 -12.95
CA LEU A 79 3.15 1.48 -11.76
C LEU A 79 2.08 0.87 -10.86
N THR A 80 0.93 1.52 -10.71
CA THR A 80 -0.21 1.00 -9.94
C THR A 80 -0.79 -0.25 -10.59
N THR A 81 -0.90 -0.26 -11.92
CA THR A 81 -1.35 -1.44 -12.68
C THR A 81 -0.38 -2.61 -12.51
N LEU A 82 0.93 -2.34 -12.58
CA LEU A 82 1.95 -3.36 -12.33
C LEU A 82 1.87 -3.90 -10.89
N LYS A 83 1.73 -3.01 -9.90
CA LYS A 83 1.54 -3.36 -8.48
C LYS A 83 0.29 -4.23 -8.29
N MET A 84 -0.81 -3.91 -8.95
CA MET A 84 -2.03 -4.72 -8.94
C MET A 84 -1.78 -6.14 -9.48
N GLY A 85 -1.04 -6.27 -10.59
CA GLY A 85 -0.66 -7.57 -11.14
C GLY A 85 0.17 -8.41 -10.15
N ILE A 86 1.15 -7.79 -9.49
CA ILE A 86 1.98 -8.47 -8.47
C ILE A 86 1.14 -8.83 -7.24
N ALA A 87 0.30 -7.91 -6.78
CA ALA A 87 -0.60 -8.14 -5.65
C ALA A 87 -1.57 -9.29 -5.93
N PHE A 88 -2.04 -9.45 -7.18
CA PHE A 88 -2.89 -10.58 -7.57
C PHE A 88 -2.17 -11.94 -7.42
N VAL A 89 -0.87 -12.01 -7.75
CA VAL A 89 -0.07 -13.22 -7.55
C VAL A 89 0.03 -13.56 -6.05
N PHE A 90 0.23 -12.56 -5.19
CA PHE A 90 0.21 -12.72 -3.73
C PHE A 90 -1.17 -13.08 -3.17
N LEU A 91 -2.25 -12.60 -3.81
CA LEU A 91 -3.61 -12.90 -3.40
C LEU A 91 -4.02 -14.34 -3.75
N LYS A 92 -3.47 -14.92 -4.82
CA LYS A 92 -3.80 -16.28 -5.30
C LYS A 92 -3.74 -17.37 -4.21
N PRO A 93 -2.68 -17.53 -3.41
CA PRO A 93 -2.65 -18.53 -2.34
C PRO A 93 -3.70 -18.27 -1.26
N ILE A 94 -3.98 -17.01 -0.90
CA ILE A 94 -5.05 -16.63 0.04
C ILE A 94 -6.42 -17.04 -0.52
N LEU A 95 -6.64 -16.93 -1.83
CA LEU A 95 -7.88 -17.35 -2.49
C LEU A 95 -8.05 -18.86 -2.55
N ALA A 96 -6.96 -19.59 -2.78
CA ALA A 96 -6.95 -21.05 -2.87
C ALA A 96 -7.13 -21.77 -1.52
N GLY A 97 -6.88 -21.08 -0.40
CA GLY A 97 -7.15 -21.61 0.93
C GLY A 97 -8.66 -21.78 1.20
N ASN A 98 -9.10 -23.03 1.35
CA ASN A 98 -10.47 -23.40 1.76
C ASN A 98 -10.58 -23.62 3.29
N LEU A 99 -9.90 -22.81 4.09
CA LEU A 99 -10.00 -22.86 5.55
C LEU A 99 -11.14 -21.94 6.04
N PRO A 100 -11.83 -22.26 7.15
CA PRO A 100 -12.92 -21.43 7.70
C PRO A 100 -12.51 -20.00 8.08
N LYS A 101 -11.21 -19.70 8.10
CA LYS A 101 -10.61 -18.42 8.49
C LYS A 101 -10.20 -17.55 7.29
N THR A 102 -10.26 -18.07 6.06
CA THR A 102 -9.86 -17.34 4.85
C THR A 102 -10.68 -16.10 4.50
N PRO A 103 -11.96 -15.94 4.89
CA PRO A 103 -12.68 -14.68 4.64
C PRO A 103 -12.03 -13.47 5.33
N THR A 104 -11.55 -13.64 6.56
CA THR A 104 -10.91 -12.57 7.34
C THR A 104 -9.56 -12.17 6.71
N GLU A 105 -8.74 -13.15 6.32
CA GLU A 105 -7.44 -12.88 5.67
C GLU A 105 -7.60 -12.16 4.32
N LYS A 106 -8.58 -12.60 3.50
CA LYS A 106 -8.94 -11.93 2.25
C LYS A 106 -9.33 -10.48 2.49
N MET A 107 -10.18 -10.24 3.47
CA MET A 107 -10.64 -8.90 3.81
C MET A 107 -9.48 -8.00 4.26
N SER A 108 -8.58 -8.50 5.12
CA SER A 108 -7.38 -7.77 5.54
C SER A 108 -6.50 -7.40 4.35
N PHE A 109 -6.25 -8.34 3.43
CA PHE A 109 -5.48 -8.06 2.22
C PHE A 109 -6.07 -6.89 1.41
N PHE A 110 -7.38 -6.93 1.13
CA PHE A 110 -8.04 -5.88 0.34
C PHE A 110 -8.09 -4.54 1.06
N ILE A 111 -8.33 -4.53 2.38
CA ILE A 111 -8.32 -3.30 3.19
C ILE A 111 -6.94 -2.65 3.11
N ILE A 112 -5.87 -3.41 3.31
CA ILE A 112 -4.49 -2.89 3.25
C ILE A 112 -4.18 -2.39 1.83
N PHE A 113 -4.56 -3.15 0.81
CA PHE A 113 -4.36 -2.76 -0.58
C PHE A 113 -5.03 -1.41 -0.91
N ILE A 114 -6.32 -1.27 -0.59
CA ILE A 114 -7.08 -0.03 -0.83
C ILE A 114 -6.52 1.13 -0.01
N TYR A 115 -6.14 0.87 1.24
CA TYR A 115 -5.53 1.89 2.10
C TYR A 115 -4.26 2.48 1.49
N PHE A 116 -3.34 1.63 1.04
CA PHE A 116 -2.12 2.09 0.38
C PHE A 116 -2.41 2.76 -0.96
N LEU A 117 -3.35 2.24 -1.75
CA LEU A 117 -3.76 2.87 -3.01
C LEU A 117 -4.30 4.30 -2.77
N ALA A 118 -5.09 4.51 -1.71
CA ALA A 118 -5.59 5.82 -1.34
C ALA A 118 -4.47 6.79 -0.94
N ILE A 119 -3.48 6.32 -0.17
CA ILE A 119 -2.29 7.11 0.18
C ILE A 119 -1.51 7.50 -1.09
N GLU A 120 -1.22 6.54 -1.96
CA GLU A 120 -0.48 6.77 -3.21
C GLU A 120 -1.22 7.77 -4.10
N THR A 121 -2.54 7.63 -4.23
CA THR A 121 -3.40 8.54 -4.98
C THR A 121 -3.34 9.95 -4.40
N PHE A 122 -3.47 10.09 -3.07
CA PHE A 122 -3.40 11.38 -2.39
C PHE A 122 -2.04 12.06 -2.60
N VAL A 123 -0.94 11.33 -2.41
CA VAL A 123 0.41 11.86 -2.61
C VAL A 123 0.63 12.23 -4.07
N THR A 124 0.14 11.43 -5.03
CA THR A 124 0.24 11.72 -6.46
C THR A 124 -0.53 12.98 -6.85
N ILE A 125 -1.77 13.14 -6.38
CA ILE A 125 -2.55 14.37 -6.59
C ILE A 125 -1.77 15.57 -6.06
N ARG A 126 -1.17 15.44 -4.88
CA ARG A 126 -0.34 16.52 -4.31
C ARG A 126 0.91 16.79 -5.15
N ILE A 127 1.59 15.77 -5.69
CA ILE A 127 2.75 15.95 -6.58
C ILE A 127 2.34 16.69 -7.86
N LEU A 128 1.19 16.34 -8.45
CA LEU A 128 0.64 16.96 -9.65
C LEU A 128 0.16 18.40 -9.42
N ASN A 129 -0.44 18.66 -8.26
CA ASN A 129 -1.02 19.96 -7.92
C ASN A 129 -0.01 20.92 -7.27
N ASN A 130 1.18 20.45 -6.88
CA ASN A 130 2.30 21.32 -6.50
C ASN A 130 2.85 21.98 -7.78
N LYS A 131 2.05 22.90 -8.34
CA LYS A 131 2.51 23.89 -9.30
C LYS A 131 3.57 24.71 -8.56
N GLN A 132 4.82 24.61 -9.00
CA GLN A 132 5.79 25.67 -8.76
C GLN A 132 5.26 26.96 -9.36
#